data_AF-A0A7X2V5Y9-F1
#
_entry.id   AF-A0A7X2V5Y9-F1
#
_cell.length_a   1.000
_cell.length_b   1.000
_cell.length_c   1.000
_cell.angle_alpha   90.00
_cell.angle_beta   90.00
_cell.angle_gamma   90.00
#
_symmetry.space_group_name_H-M   'P 1'
#
loop_
_entity.id
_entity.type
_entity.pdbx_description
1 polymer ?
#
loop_
_entity_poly.entity_id
_entity_poly.type
_entity_poly.pdbx_seq_one_letter_code
_entity_poly.pdbx_strand_id
1 'polypeptide(L)'
;MNRAYSQNYPVKIKMNPFFFVWLFMVTIGGIAVSIFLVRSGLQFTSSYSLIYIFVGIVTLPFSMLTTILWVPSFLKRGTTLYSIYEGKDGYITDGKRKAVFKDIRDIRLNLFRPSLQGLFYQELIVTTFENRVIRFHTFNTLKPLDVKQHIEKYVIPHMHPQAQEAWFRKFTNGRIQP
;
A
#
# COMPACT_ATOMS: atom_id res chain seq x y z
N MET A 1 -22.06 37.38 6.67
CA MET A 1 -20.69 36.90 6.37
C MET A 1 -20.74 35.39 6.23
N ASN A 2 -21.15 34.88 5.06
CA ASN A 2 -21.37 33.46 4.82
C ASN A 2 -20.12 32.85 4.20
N ARG A 3 -19.36 32.06 4.98
CA ARG A 3 -18.32 31.19 4.41
C ARG A 3 -19.02 30.01 3.75
N ALA A 4 -19.21 30.08 2.43
CA ALA A 4 -19.52 28.91 1.64
C ALA A 4 -18.34 27.92 1.77
N TYR A 5 -18.51 26.88 2.58
CA TYR A 5 -17.64 25.73 2.53
C TYR A 5 -17.83 25.11 1.14
N SER A 6 -16.86 25.31 0.25
CA SER A 6 -16.74 24.51 -0.96
C SER A 6 -16.83 23.05 -0.53
N GLN A 7 -17.94 22.38 -0.85
CA GLN A 7 -18.06 20.94 -0.64
C GLN A 7 -17.14 20.24 -1.62
N ASN A 8 -15.85 20.20 -1.27
CA ASN A 8 -14.87 19.40 -1.99
C ASN A 8 -15.15 17.96 -1.63
N TYR A 9 -15.81 17.24 -2.54
CA TYR A 9 -15.96 15.80 -2.43
C TYR A 9 -14.58 15.18 -2.21
N PRO A 10 -14.41 14.31 -1.19
CA PRO A 10 -13.10 13.75 -0.90
C PRO A 10 -12.61 12.91 -2.09
N VAL A 11 -11.38 13.15 -2.50
CA VAL A 11 -10.69 12.30 -3.47
C VAL A 11 -10.34 11.01 -2.75
N LYS A 12 -11.11 9.95 -3.03
CA LYS A 12 -10.92 8.62 -2.45
C LYS A 12 -9.86 7.88 -3.26
N ILE A 13 -8.69 7.68 -2.68
CA ILE A 13 -7.67 6.84 -3.29
C ILE A 13 -8.03 5.38 -3.00
N LYS A 14 -8.46 4.70 -4.05
CA LYS A 14 -8.89 3.30 -3.98
C LYS A 14 -7.76 2.38 -4.41
N MET A 15 -7.71 1.22 -3.77
CA MET A 15 -6.98 0.06 -4.21
C MET A 15 -7.52 -0.40 -5.57
N ASN A 16 -6.61 -0.78 -6.48
CA ASN A 16 -7.00 -1.36 -7.75
C ASN A 16 -7.55 -2.79 -7.53
N PRO A 17 -8.82 -3.08 -7.89
CA PRO A 17 -9.43 -4.38 -7.67
C PRO A 17 -8.74 -5.51 -8.44
N PHE A 18 -8.08 -5.21 -9.56
CA PHE A 18 -7.34 -6.22 -10.32
C PHE A 18 -6.20 -6.83 -9.50
N PHE A 19 -5.35 -6.00 -8.89
CA PHE A 19 -4.24 -6.47 -8.06
C PHE A 19 -4.74 -7.30 -6.88
N PHE A 20 -5.86 -6.89 -6.30
CA PHE A 20 -6.50 -7.61 -5.21
C PHE A 20 -6.95 -9.02 -5.61
N VAL A 21 -7.70 -9.13 -6.71
CA VAL A 21 -8.19 -10.42 -7.22
C VAL A 21 -7.03 -11.30 -7.67
N TRP A 22 -6.05 -10.71 -8.36
CA TRP A 22 -4.85 -11.42 -8.80
C TRP A 22 -4.08 -12.02 -7.61
N LEU A 23 -3.83 -11.23 -6.57
CA LEU A 23 -3.08 -11.67 -5.41
C LEU A 23 -3.84 -12.74 -4.62
N PHE A 24 -5.16 -12.58 -4.49
CA PHE A 24 -6.03 -13.61 -3.91
C PHE A 24 -5.97 -14.94 -4.70
N MET A 25 -6.04 -14.89 -6.03
CA MET A 25 -5.91 -16.09 -6.87
C MET A 25 -4.55 -16.75 -6.73
N VAL A 26 -3.45 -15.97 -6.72
CA VAL A 26 -2.10 -16.53 -6.59
C VAL A 26 -1.93 -17.21 -5.23
N THR A 27 -2.40 -16.61 -4.14
CA THR A 27 -2.18 -17.17 -2.81
C THR A 27 -3.07 -18.37 -2.52
N ILE A 28 -4.38 -18.30 -2.84
CA ILE A 28 -5.30 -19.44 -2.67
C ILE A 28 -5.03 -20.54 -3.70
N GLY A 29 -4.79 -20.16 -4.95
CA GLY A 29 -4.39 -21.08 -6.01
C GLY A 29 -3.08 -21.78 -5.67
N GLY A 30 -2.10 -21.06 -5.11
CA GLY A 30 -0.86 -21.63 -4.59
C GLY A 30 -1.11 -22.73 -3.56
N ILE A 31 -1.93 -22.45 -2.54
CA ILE A 31 -2.32 -23.47 -1.53
C ILE A 31 -3.00 -24.68 -2.19
N ALA A 32 -3.97 -24.45 -3.08
CA ALA A 32 -4.70 -25.53 -3.73
C ALA A 32 -3.79 -26.40 -4.62
N VAL A 33 -2.91 -25.77 -5.40
CA VAL A 33 -1.91 -26.45 -6.24
C VAL A 33 -0.92 -27.23 -5.37
N SER A 34 -0.43 -26.66 -4.27
CA SER A 34 0.47 -27.36 -3.36
C SER A 34 -0.17 -28.62 -2.78
N ILE A 35 -1.43 -28.53 -2.30
CA ILE A 35 -2.17 -29.69 -1.79
C ILE A 35 -2.36 -30.75 -2.88
N PHE A 36 -2.74 -30.32 -4.09
CA PHE A 36 -2.91 -31.20 -5.24
C PHE A 36 -1.61 -31.92 -5.62
N LEU A 37 -0.48 -31.22 -5.63
CA LEU A 37 0.83 -31.79 -5.95
C LEU A 37 1.28 -32.80 -4.89
N VAL A 38 1.13 -32.49 -3.60
CA VAL A 38 1.44 -33.45 -2.53
C VAL A 38 0.56 -34.68 -2.66
N ARG A 39 -0.76 -34.52 -2.85
CA ARG A 39 -1.69 -35.63 -3.03
C ARG A 39 -1.33 -36.51 -4.23
N SER A 40 -1.01 -35.89 -5.37
CA SER A 40 -0.65 -36.60 -6.60
C SER A 40 0.71 -37.31 -6.46
N GLY A 41 1.67 -36.66 -5.82
CA GLY A 41 2.98 -37.25 -5.55
C GLY A 41 2.90 -38.48 -4.63
N LEU A 42 2.06 -38.44 -3.59
CA LEU A 42 1.84 -39.55 -2.66
C LEU A 42 1.19 -40.79 -3.30
N GLN A 43 0.63 -40.68 -4.51
CA GLN A 43 0.09 -41.83 -5.24
C GLN A 43 1.19 -42.65 -5.95
N PHE A 44 2.42 -42.13 -6.07
CA PHE A 44 3.57 -42.80 -6.70
C PHE A 44 3.30 -43.33 -8.13
N THR A 45 2.33 -42.74 -8.84
CA THR A 45 1.93 -43.13 -10.20
C THR A 45 2.82 -42.53 -11.29
N SER A 46 3.66 -41.54 -10.95
CA SER A 46 4.54 -40.82 -11.88
C SER A 46 6.00 -40.95 -11.44
N SER A 47 6.93 -41.03 -12.41
CA SER A 47 8.37 -40.95 -12.14
C SER A 47 8.79 -39.64 -11.44
N TYR A 48 7.94 -38.61 -11.51
CA TYR A 48 8.17 -37.31 -10.88
C TYR A 48 7.49 -37.14 -9.51
N SER A 49 6.95 -38.22 -8.92
CA SER A 49 6.21 -38.15 -7.66
C SER A 49 6.97 -37.47 -6.52
N LEU A 50 8.28 -37.74 -6.38
CA LEU A 50 9.11 -37.07 -5.37
C LEU A 50 9.25 -35.56 -5.61
N ILE A 51 9.32 -35.14 -6.88
CA ILE A 51 9.36 -33.72 -7.26
C ILE A 51 8.04 -33.04 -6.88
N TYR A 52 6.90 -33.68 -7.16
CA TYR A 52 5.58 -33.13 -6.80
C TYR A 52 5.43 -32.95 -5.29
N ILE A 53 5.86 -33.94 -4.49
CA ILE A 53 5.86 -33.85 -3.02
C ILE A 53 6.76 -32.69 -2.57
N PHE A 54 7.99 -32.64 -3.07
CA PHE A 54 8.95 -31.60 -2.68
C PHE A 54 8.45 -30.20 -3.02
N VAL A 55 8.02 -29.97 -4.25
CA VAL A 55 7.49 -28.67 -4.69
C VAL A 55 6.26 -28.31 -3.87
N GLY A 56 5.34 -29.25 -3.65
CA GLY A 56 4.14 -29.01 -2.85
C GLY A 56 4.47 -28.62 -1.40
N ILE A 57 5.38 -29.33 -0.74
CA ILE A 57 5.80 -29.05 0.65
C ILE A 57 6.51 -27.71 0.77
N VAL A 58 7.34 -27.32 -0.20
CA VAL A 58 8.07 -26.03 -0.17
C VAL A 58 7.13 -24.86 -0.47
N THR A 59 6.22 -25.02 -1.44
CA THR A 59 5.33 -23.94 -1.88
C THR A 59 4.16 -23.67 -0.92
N LEU A 60 3.70 -24.68 -0.19
CA LEU A 60 2.58 -24.56 0.75
C LEU A 60 2.82 -23.54 1.88
N PRO A 61 3.91 -23.59 2.68
CA PRO A 61 4.14 -22.64 3.77
C PRO A 61 4.34 -21.21 3.24
N PHE A 62 4.95 -21.06 2.06
CA PHE A 62 5.09 -19.75 1.43
C PHE A 62 3.73 -19.15 1.02
N SER A 63 2.86 -19.96 0.41
CA SER A 63 1.51 -19.55 0.00
C SER A 63 0.61 -19.27 1.20
N MET A 64 0.73 -20.04 2.28
CA MET A 64 0.03 -19.80 3.55
C MET A 64 0.50 -18.49 4.21
N LEU A 65 1.81 -18.30 4.36
CA LEU A 65 2.37 -17.10 4.98
C LEU A 65 1.96 -15.84 4.22
N THR A 66 2.07 -15.86 2.89
CA THR A 66 1.63 -14.75 2.05
C THR A 66 0.12 -14.53 2.17
N THR A 67 -0.70 -15.58 2.18
CA THR A 67 -2.15 -15.42 2.42
C THR A 67 -2.40 -14.69 3.75
N ILE A 68 -1.83 -15.16 4.87
CA ILE A 68 -2.02 -14.59 6.21
C ILE A 68 -1.62 -13.12 6.24
N LEU A 69 -0.49 -12.76 5.63
CA LEU A 69 -0.03 -11.38 5.58
C LEU A 69 -0.97 -10.50 4.75
N TRP A 70 -1.66 -11.03 3.74
CA TRP A 70 -2.58 -10.24 2.92
C TRP A 70 -4.05 -10.29 3.38
N VAL A 71 -4.41 -11.16 4.33
CA VAL A 71 -5.76 -11.23 4.94
C VAL A 71 -6.29 -9.86 5.37
N PRO A 72 -5.52 -8.98 6.06
CA PRO A 72 -6.02 -7.66 6.43
C PRO A 72 -6.42 -6.79 5.23
N SER A 73 -5.75 -6.95 4.10
CA SER A 73 -6.13 -6.30 2.84
C SER A 73 -7.45 -6.84 2.33
N PHE A 74 -7.67 -8.15 2.38
CA PHE A 74 -8.92 -8.82 1.97
C PHE A 74 -10.12 -8.47 2.85
N LEU A 75 -9.91 -8.31 4.16
CA LEU A 75 -10.99 -8.08 5.13
C LEU A 75 -11.35 -6.60 5.34
N LYS A 76 -10.50 -5.65 4.92
CA LYS A 76 -10.83 -4.22 5.03
C LYS A 76 -12.08 -3.91 4.19
N ARG A 77 -13.19 -3.60 4.88
CA ARG A 77 -14.43 -3.13 4.25
C ARG A 77 -14.19 -1.80 3.54
N GLY A 78 -14.16 -1.87 2.22
CA GLY A 78 -13.98 -0.72 1.34
C GLY A 78 -12.58 -0.66 0.74
N THR A 79 -12.51 -0.44 -0.57
CA THR A 79 -11.25 -0.34 -1.32
C THR A 79 -10.49 0.95 -1.05
N THR A 80 -10.98 1.86 -0.20
CA THR A 80 -10.36 3.18 0.01
C THR A 80 -9.20 3.06 0.99
N LEU A 81 -8.00 3.37 0.52
CA LEU A 81 -6.75 3.33 1.30
C LEU A 81 -6.63 4.55 2.19
N TYR A 82 -6.87 5.72 1.59
CA TYR A 82 -6.97 7.01 2.26
C TYR A 82 -7.79 7.96 1.39
N SER A 83 -8.30 9.02 2.00
CA SER A 83 -9.06 10.08 1.35
C SER A 83 -8.31 11.39 1.53
N ILE A 84 -8.32 12.21 0.48
CA ILE A 84 -7.76 13.55 0.47
C ILE A 84 -8.93 14.53 0.42
N TYR A 85 -9.01 15.41 1.41
CA TYR A 85 -9.95 16.54 1.43
C TYR A 85 -9.18 17.79 1.01
N GLU A 86 -9.50 18.32 -0.16
CA GLU A 86 -8.83 19.50 -0.73
C GLU A 86 -9.30 20.81 -0.09
N GLY A 87 -8.45 21.83 -0.15
CA GLY A 87 -8.77 23.19 0.29
C GLY A 87 -7.76 23.77 1.28
N LYS A 88 -8.00 25.02 1.70
CA LYS A 88 -7.10 25.79 2.58
C LYS A 88 -6.85 25.11 3.93
N ASP A 89 -7.80 24.31 4.41
CA ASP A 89 -7.69 23.50 5.63
C ASP A 89 -7.77 21.99 5.32
N GLY A 90 -7.28 21.61 4.12
CA GLY A 90 -7.32 20.26 3.62
C GLY A 90 -6.48 19.28 4.44
N TYR A 91 -6.79 17.99 4.31
CA TYR A 91 -6.16 16.92 5.07
C TYR A 91 -6.24 15.56 4.38
N ILE A 92 -5.30 14.68 4.74
CA ILE A 92 -5.29 13.26 4.40
C ILE A 92 -5.86 12.47 5.58
N THR A 93 -6.74 11.50 5.32
CA THR A 93 -7.26 10.61 6.35
C THR A 93 -7.54 9.19 5.86
N ASP A 94 -7.36 8.19 6.72
CA ASP A 94 -7.83 6.82 6.52
C ASP A 94 -9.07 6.48 7.39
N GLY A 95 -9.72 7.50 7.96
CA GLY A 95 -10.84 7.39 8.90
C GLY A 95 -10.40 7.23 10.37
N LYS A 96 -9.17 6.78 10.64
CA LYS A 96 -8.63 6.66 12.02
C LYS A 96 -7.58 7.73 12.31
N ARG A 97 -6.79 8.08 11.31
CA ARG A 97 -5.67 9.03 11.37
C ARG A 97 -5.96 10.20 10.46
N LYS A 98 -5.49 11.39 10.85
CA LYS A 98 -5.69 12.64 10.10
C LYS A 98 -4.38 13.41 10.06
N ALA A 99 -3.97 13.84 8.87
CA ALA A 99 -2.82 14.70 8.64
C ALA A 99 -3.27 15.96 7.91
N VAL A 100 -3.20 17.13 8.56
CA VAL A 100 -3.59 18.42 7.99
C VAL A 100 -2.44 18.96 7.15
N PHE A 101 -2.71 19.45 5.93
CA PHE A 101 -1.66 19.83 4.97
C PHE A 101 -0.67 20.86 5.50
N LYS A 102 -1.15 21.85 6.27
CA LYS A 102 -0.32 22.90 6.86
C LYS A 102 0.70 22.38 7.86
N ASP A 103 0.35 21.31 8.56
CA ASP A 103 1.21 20.74 9.61
C ASP A 103 2.24 19.78 9.02
N ILE A 104 2.12 19.42 7.74
CA ILE A 104 3.02 18.49 7.08
C ILE A 104 4.36 19.18 6.81
N ARG A 105 5.41 18.61 7.39
CA ARG A 105 6.80 18.96 7.11
C ARG A 105 7.38 18.12 5.98
N ASP A 106 7.07 16.82 5.98
CA ASP A 106 7.61 15.89 5.00
C ASP A 106 6.61 14.79 4.64
N ILE A 107 6.64 14.37 3.39
CA ILE A 107 5.91 13.21 2.88
C ILE A 107 6.92 12.30 2.17
N ARG A 108 6.85 11.01 2.48
CA ARG A 108 7.65 9.99 1.78
C ARG A 108 6.86 8.71 1.61
N LEU A 109 7.08 8.03 0.49
CA LEU A 109 6.60 6.67 0.30
C LEU A 109 7.71 5.74 0.74
N ASN A 110 7.46 4.94 1.78
CA ASN A 110 8.40 3.93 2.21
C ASN A 110 8.33 2.76 1.22
N LEU A 111 9.34 2.66 0.35
CA LEU A 111 9.42 1.61 -0.67
C LEU A 111 10.00 0.31 -0.12
N PHE A 112 10.80 0.39 0.95
CA PHE A 112 11.45 -0.78 1.53
C PHE A 112 11.63 -0.66 3.04
N ARG A 113 11.08 -1.63 3.78
CA ARG A 113 11.37 -1.80 5.21
C ARG A 113 11.98 -3.19 5.42
N PRO A 114 13.14 -3.33 6.07
CA PRO A 114 13.77 -4.62 6.36
C PRO A 114 12.99 -5.36 7.47
N SER A 115 11.78 -5.81 7.12
CA SER A 115 10.88 -6.59 7.97
C SER A 115 10.00 -7.42 7.07
N LEU A 116 9.57 -8.60 7.52
CA LEU A 116 8.67 -9.46 6.74
C LEU A 116 7.39 -8.72 6.30
N GLN A 117 6.85 -7.85 7.17
CA GLN A 117 5.73 -6.98 6.83
C GLN A 117 6.08 -5.94 5.77
N GLY A 118 7.27 -5.36 5.84
CA GLY A 118 7.79 -4.35 4.91
C GLY A 118 7.94 -4.81 3.46
N LEU A 119 8.06 -6.13 3.23
CA LEU A 119 8.07 -6.71 1.88
C LEU A 119 6.70 -6.66 1.20
N PHE A 120 5.62 -6.54 1.97
CA PHE A 120 4.26 -6.60 1.46
C PHE A 120 3.48 -5.29 1.66
N TYR A 121 3.96 -4.38 2.52
CA TYR A 121 3.31 -3.10 2.78
C TYR A 121 4.20 -1.92 2.42
N GLN A 122 3.84 -1.23 1.34
CA GLN A 122 4.24 0.16 1.16
C GLN A 122 3.42 1.05 2.10
N GLU A 123 4.08 2.07 2.66
CA GLU A 123 3.46 3.03 3.58
C GLU A 123 3.71 4.45 3.10
N LEU A 124 2.66 5.26 3.05
CA LEU A 124 2.80 6.71 2.93
C LEU A 124 3.06 7.28 4.32
N ILE A 125 4.27 7.76 4.55
CA ILE A 125 4.70 8.34 5.81
C ILE A 125 4.60 9.85 5.71
N VAL A 126 3.82 10.44 6.60
CA VAL A 126 3.66 11.89 6.75
C VAL A 126 4.29 12.29 8.08
N THR A 127 5.24 13.21 8.02
CA THR A 127 5.90 13.77 9.21
C THR A 127 5.44 15.20 9.39
N THR A 128 4.98 15.55 10.58
CA THR A 128 4.54 16.92 10.89
C THR A 128 5.69 17.79 11.41
N PHE A 129 5.49 19.11 11.45
CA PHE A 129 6.45 20.04 12.06
C PHE A 129 6.68 19.77 13.56
N GLU A 130 5.69 19.23 14.24
CA GLU A 130 5.75 18.78 15.64
C GLU A 130 6.42 17.39 15.80
N ASN A 131 7.14 16.89 14.79
CA ASN A 131 7.75 15.56 14.77
C ASN A 131 6.77 14.37 14.92
N ARG A 132 5.46 14.56 14.75
CA ARG A 132 4.51 13.44 14.74
C ARG A 132 4.62 12.68 13.41
N VAL A 133 4.70 11.35 13.48
CA VAL A 133 4.80 10.46 12.31
C VAL A 133 3.48 9.73 12.13
N ILE A 134 2.77 10.07 11.06
CA ILE A 134 1.50 9.46 10.67
C ILE A 134 1.76 8.57 9.46
N ARG A 135 1.36 7.30 9.54
CA ARG A 135 1.61 6.32 8.47
C ARG A 135 0.29 5.89 7.88
N PHE A 136 0.14 5.92 6.56
CA PHE A 136 -1.03 5.40 5.86
C PHE A 136 -0.62 4.15 5.08
N HIS A 137 -1.30 3.03 5.33
CA HIS A 137 -0.96 1.76 4.69
C HIS A 137 -1.53 1.72 3.27
N THR A 138 -0.67 1.58 2.26
CA THR A 138 -1.09 1.51 0.85
C THR A 138 -1.01 0.09 0.28
N PHE A 139 -0.57 -0.88 1.08
CA PHE A 139 -0.57 -2.32 0.78
C PHE A 139 0.09 -2.70 -0.55
N ASN A 140 1.10 -1.92 -0.98
CA ASN A 140 1.79 -2.14 -2.27
C ASN A 140 0.83 -2.21 -3.48
N THR A 141 -0.35 -1.58 -3.36
CA THR A 141 -1.39 -1.62 -4.40
C THR A 141 -1.47 -0.34 -5.22
N LEU A 142 -0.76 0.70 -4.77
CA LEU A 142 -0.59 1.94 -5.52
C LEU A 142 0.82 1.97 -6.10
N LYS A 143 0.94 2.34 -7.38
CA LYS A 143 2.26 2.54 -7.95
C LYS A 143 2.87 3.81 -7.33
N PRO A 144 4.19 3.85 -7.08
CA PRO A 144 4.85 5.04 -6.55
C PRO A 144 4.57 6.31 -7.38
N LEU A 145 4.49 6.19 -8.70
CA LEU A 145 4.17 7.29 -9.60
C LEU A 145 2.74 7.82 -9.41
N ASP A 146 1.76 6.94 -9.22
CA ASP A 146 0.38 7.34 -8.97
C ASP A 146 0.28 8.09 -7.64
N VAL A 147 0.95 7.58 -6.59
CA VAL A 147 1.03 8.25 -5.29
C VAL A 147 1.64 9.64 -5.44
N LYS A 148 2.75 9.76 -6.17
CA LYS A 148 3.42 11.03 -6.45
C LYS A 148 2.45 12.02 -7.12
N GLN A 149 1.77 11.60 -8.18
CA GLN A 149 0.81 12.45 -8.90
C GLN A 149 -0.33 12.94 -8.01
N HIS A 150 -0.88 12.08 -7.15
CA HIS A 150 -1.93 12.49 -6.21
C HIS A 150 -1.44 13.51 -5.18
N ILE A 151 -0.24 13.32 -4.64
CA ILE A 151 0.35 14.24 -3.65
C ILE A 151 0.64 15.59 -4.31
N GLU A 152 1.30 15.59 -5.47
CA GLU A 152 1.65 16.82 -6.21
C GLU A 152 0.42 17.62 -6.63
N LYS A 153 -0.65 16.94 -7.01
CA LYS A 153 -1.88 17.60 -7.45
C LYS A 153 -2.71 18.14 -6.29
N TYR A 154 -2.89 17.37 -5.22
CA TYR A 154 -3.91 17.65 -4.21
C TYR A 154 -3.37 18.09 -2.85
N VAL A 155 -2.10 17.83 -2.56
CA VAL A 155 -1.51 18.06 -1.22
C VAL A 155 -0.47 19.17 -1.28
N ILE A 156 0.52 19.08 -2.18
CA ILE A 156 1.63 20.04 -2.28
C ILE A 156 1.16 21.50 -2.37
N PRO A 157 0.16 21.88 -3.20
CA PRO A 157 -0.26 23.28 -3.35
C PRO A 157 -0.76 23.93 -2.06
N HIS A 158 -1.11 23.13 -1.06
CA HIS A 158 -1.69 23.57 0.21
C HIS A 158 -0.77 23.33 1.42
N MET A 159 0.42 22.77 1.19
CA MET A 159 1.44 22.60 2.23
C MET A 159 2.18 23.91 2.53
N HIS A 160 2.91 23.93 3.65
CA HIS A 160 3.79 25.05 3.99
C HIS A 160 4.90 25.22 2.92
N PRO A 161 5.30 26.45 2.53
CA PRO A 161 6.30 26.70 1.48
C PRO A 161 7.61 25.94 1.66
N GLN A 162 8.10 25.86 2.90
CA GLN A 162 9.30 25.07 3.25
C GLN A 162 9.15 23.58 2.90
N ALA A 163 7.97 23.00 3.11
CA ALA A 163 7.70 21.61 2.84
C ALA A 163 7.49 21.35 1.34
N GLN A 164 6.92 22.31 0.60
CA GLN A 164 6.87 22.28 -0.86
C GLN A 164 8.28 22.26 -1.46
N GLU A 165 9.15 23.15 -1.00
CA GLU A 165 10.53 23.21 -1.47
C GLU A 165 11.29 21.92 -1.14
N ALA A 166 11.11 21.38 0.07
CA ALA A 166 11.69 20.10 0.47
C ALA A 166 11.24 18.95 -0.45
N TRP A 167 9.96 18.93 -0.85
CA TRP A 167 9.44 17.97 -1.81
C TRP A 167 10.10 18.11 -3.18
N PHE A 168 10.13 19.32 -3.75
CA PHE A 168 10.76 19.55 -5.05
C PHE A 168 12.25 19.17 -5.04
N ARG A 169 13.00 19.52 -3.99
CA ARG A 169 14.41 19.13 -3.84
C ARG A 169 14.64 17.61 -3.89
N LYS A 170 13.69 16.79 -3.39
CA LYS A 170 13.79 15.32 -3.45
C LYS A 170 13.68 14.79 -4.89
N PHE A 171 12.87 15.42 -5.73
CA PHE A 171 12.60 14.93 -7.08
C PHE A 171 13.38 15.65 -8.19
N THR A 172 13.84 16.88 -7.97
CA THR A 172 14.67 17.65 -8.94
C THR A 172 16.10 17.10 -9.03
N ASN A 173 16.62 16.49 -7.96
CA ASN A 173 17.98 15.95 -7.92
C ASN A 173 18.13 14.52 -8.51
N GLY A 174 17.14 14.02 -9.26
CA GLY A 174 17.21 12.71 -9.93
C GLY A 174 17.33 11.49 -9.02
N ARG A 175 17.31 11.67 -7.69
CA ARG A 175 17.38 10.59 -6.71
C ARG A 175 16.01 10.35 -6.12
N ILE A 176 15.33 9.33 -6.64
CA ILE A 176 14.27 8.65 -5.88
C ILE A 176 15.00 8.05 -4.66
N GLN A 177 15.04 8.78 -3.55
CA GLN A 177 15.58 8.22 -2.31
C GLN A 177 14.59 7.15 -1.82
N PRO A 178 15.06 5.91 -1.59
CA PRO A 178 14.22 4.80 -1.13
C PRO A 178 13.60 5.05 0.25
#